data_AF-A0A365L0L4-F1
#
_entry.id   AF-A0A365L0L4-F1
#
_cell.length_a   1.000
_cell.length_b   1.000
_cell.length_c   1.000
_cell.angle_alpha   90.00
_cell.angle_beta   90.00
_cell.angle_gamma   90.00
#
_symmetry.space_group_name_H-M   'P 1'
#
loop_
_entity.id
_entity.type
_entity.pdbx_description
1 polymer ?
#
loop_
_entity_poly.entity_id
_entity_poly.type
_entity_poly.pdbx_seq_one_letter_code
_entity_poly.pdbx_strand_id
1 'polypeptide(L)' 'MSSESIKGSSMIVKMTRTLMNEGWSFTPNEFDVIIKAENKATGESVHFPSIGNLKTWLYQKALSY' A
#
# COMPACT_ATOMS: atom_id res chain seq x y z
N MET A 1 -8.02 -5.66 21.27
CA MET A 1 -7.61 -5.25 19.92
C MET A 1 -7.44 -6.50 19.10
N SER A 2 -8.33 -6.74 18.14
CA SER A 2 -8.23 -7.89 17.24
C SER A 2 -7.07 -7.67 16.28
N SER A 3 -5.92 -8.27 16.57
CA SER A 3 -4.82 -8.39 15.61
C SER A 3 -5.36 -9.15 14.41
N GLU A 4 -5.71 -8.44 13.33
CA GLU A 4 -5.98 -9.06 12.05
C GLU A 4 -4.74 -9.88 11.70
N SER A 5 -4.88 -11.20 11.80
CA SER A 5 -3.77 -12.12 11.69
C SER A 5 -3.15 -11.98 10.31
N ILE A 6 -1.91 -11.49 10.24
CA ILE A 6 -1.15 -11.47 8.99
C ILE A 6 -1.01 -12.92 8.52
N LYS A 7 -1.82 -13.31 7.53
CA LYS A 7 -1.89 -14.65 6.95
C LYS A 7 -1.24 -14.62 5.56
N GLY A 8 -0.21 -15.44 5.37
CA GLY A 8 0.50 -15.58 4.09
C GLY A 8 1.78 -16.40 4.25
N SER A 9 2.22 -17.07 3.20
CA SER A 9 3.44 -17.92 3.18
C SER A 9 4.68 -17.17 2.72
N SER A 10 4.57 -15.87 2.39
CA SER A 10 5.70 -15.08 1.92
C SER A 10 6.74 -14.88 3.02
N MET A 11 8.01 -14.79 2.62
CA MET A 11 9.14 -14.53 3.53
C MET A 11 8.88 -13.27 4.38
N ILE A 12 8.21 -12.27 3.79
CA ILE A 12 7.84 -11.02 4.44
C ILE A 12 6.91 -11.28 5.63
N VAL A 13 5.84 -12.08 5.45
CA VAL A 13 4.90 -12.40 6.54
C VAL A 13 5.57 -13.18 7.67
N LYS A 14 6.46 -14.12 7.32
CA LYS A 14 7.23 -14.87 8.32
C LYS A 14 8.13 -13.95 9.13
N MET A 15 8.86 -13.05 8.45
CA MET A 15 9.75 -12.10 9.10
C MET A 15 8.99 -11.11 9.99
N THR A 16 7.86 -10.57 9.51
CA THR A 16 7.00 -9.69 10.32
C THR A 16 6.54 -10.38 11.59
N ARG A 17 6.14 -11.66 11.52
CA ARG A 17 5.75 -12.43 12.71
C ARG A 17 6.91 -12.66 13.68
N THR A 18 8.09 -12.97 13.18
CA THR A 18 9.31 -13.10 14.01
C THR A 18 9.58 -11.81 14.77
N LEU A 19 9.56 -10.67 14.06
CA LEU A 19 9.78 -9.36 14.65
C LEU A 19 8.68 -8.98 15.67
N MET A 20 7.41 -9.35 15.42
CA MET A 20 6.33 -9.17 16.41
C MET A 20 6.59 -9.98 17.69
N ASN A 21 7.07 -11.22 17.57
CA ASN A 21 7.42 -12.04 18.74
C ASN A 21 8.63 -11.50 19.51
N GLU A 22 9.52 -10.77 18.85
CA GLU A 22 10.65 -10.06 19.47
C GLU A 22 10.24 -8.74 20.14
N GLY A 23 8.95 -8.39 20.12
CA GLY A 23 8.39 -7.21 20.78
C GLY A 23 8.26 -5.97 19.89
N TRP A 24 8.53 -6.09 18.58
CA TRP A 24 8.30 -4.99 17.65
C TRP A 24 6.80 -4.83 17.35
N SER A 25 6.27 -3.64 17.58
CA SER A 25 4.90 -3.29 17.18
C SER A 25 4.90 -2.77 15.75
N PHE A 26 4.27 -3.52 14.85
CA PHE A 26 3.93 -3.03 13.52
C PHE A 26 2.59 -2.34 13.63
N THR A 27 2.62 -1.02 13.77
CA THR A 27 1.47 -0.23 13.37
C THR A 27 1.49 -0.22 11.85
N PRO A 28 0.48 -0.74 11.14
CA PRO A 28 0.29 -0.40 9.74
C PRO A 28 0.06 1.10 9.73
N ASN A 29 1.15 1.87 9.68
CA ASN A 29 1.08 3.30 9.58
C ASN A 29 0.71 3.54 8.13
N GLU A 30 -0.60 3.61 7.93
CA GLU A 30 -1.28 4.34 6.89
C GLU A 30 -0.54 5.67 6.73
N PHE A 31 0.45 5.69 5.83
CA PHE A 31 0.81 6.93 5.17
C PHE A 31 -0.46 7.31 4.40
N ASP A 32 -1.35 8.06 5.05
CA ASP A 32 -2.52 8.72 4.48
C ASP A 32 -2.03 9.82 3.52
N VAL A 33 -1.29 9.39 2.50
CA VAL A 33 -0.94 10.24 1.38
C VAL A 33 -2.11 10.12 0.43
N ILE A 34 -3.09 10.99 0.61
CA ILE A 34 -4.13 11.20 -0.39
C ILE A 34 -3.45 11.91 -1.57
N ILE A 35 -3.02 11.12 -2.57
CA ILE A 35 -2.46 11.66 -3.80
C ILE A 35 -3.60 11.79 -4.81
N LYS A 36 -3.81 12.98 -5.36
CA LYS A 36 -4.75 13.24 -6.46
C LYS A 36 -3.96 13.36 -7.76
N ALA A 37 -4.22 12.49 -8.73
CA ALA A 37 -3.80 12.70 -10.12
C ALA A 37 -4.94 13.38 -10.88
N GLU A 38 -4.62 14.40 -11.68
CA GLU A 38 -5.60 15.13 -12.49
C GLU A 38 -5.07 15.31 -13.92
N ASN A 39 -5.85 14.91 -14.91
CA ASN A 39 -5.58 15.15 -16.32
C ASN A 39 -6.24 16.47 -16.73
N LYS A 40 -5.42 17.51 -16.92
CA LYS A 40 -5.90 18.85 -17.29
C LYS A 40 -6.60 18.93 -18.65
N ALA A 41 -6.34 17.99 -19.56
CA ALA A 41 -6.94 17.98 -20.90
C ALA A 41 -8.33 17.34 -20.90
N THR A 42 -8.55 16.30 -20.09
CA THR A 42 -9.83 15.57 -20.03
C THR A 42 -10.68 15.90 -18.81
N GLY A 43 -10.10 16.56 -17.80
CA GLY A 43 -10.74 16.80 -16.50
C GLY A 43 -10.83 15.55 -15.61
N GLU A 44 -10.26 14.42 -16.03
CA GLU A 44 -10.26 13.19 -15.24
C GLU A 44 -9.43 13.35 -13.97
N SER A 45 -9.95 12.89 -12.82
CA SER A 45 -9.20 12.86 -11.57
C SER A 45 -9.34 11.54 -10.84
N VAL A 46 -8.24 11.09 -10.25
CA VAL A 46 -8.15 9.82 -9.50
C VAL A 46 -7.45 10.08 -8.17
N HIS A 47 -8.02 9.53 -7.11
CA HIS A 47 -7.48 9.65 -5.75
C HIS A 47 -6.86 8.31 -5.32
N PHE A 48 -5.67 8.38 -4.72
CA PHE A 48 -4.97 7.21 -4.21
C PHE A 48 -4.92 7.27 -2.68
N PRO A 49 -5.54 6.30 -1.97
CA PRO A 49 -5.52 6.25 -0.51
C PRO A 49 -4.20 5.68 0.04
N SER A 50 -3.28 5.25 -0.84
CA SER A 50 -1.96 4.77 -0.43
C SER A 50 -0.95 4.90 -1.57
N ILE A 51 0.34 4.97 -1.20
CA ILE A 51 1.46 4.96 -2.16
C ILE A 51 1.47 3.65 -2.99
N GLY A 52 1.02 2.53 -2.42
CA GLY A 52 0.94 1.25 -3.13
C GLY A 52 -0.06 1.28 -4.29
N ASN A 53 -1.22 1.89 -4.08
CA ASN A 53 -2.25 2.05 -5.11
C ASN A 53 -1.75 2.97 -6.24
N LEU A 54 -1.07 4.08 -5.89
CA LEU A 54 -0.44 4.95 -6.87
C LEU A 54 0.60 4.19 -7.72
N LYS A 55 1.52 3.45 -7.08
CA LYS A 55 2.56 2.69 -7.80
C LYS A 55 1.95 1.72 -8.80
N THR A 56 0.93 0.97 -8.38
CA THR A 56 0.23 0.01 -9.24
C THR A 56 -0.41 0.70 -10.44
N TRP A 57 -1.09 1.82 -10.24
CA TRP A 57 -1.70 2.60 -11.31
C TRP A 57 -0.67 3.15 -12.30
N LEU A 58 0.46 3.67 -11.82
CA LEU A 58 1.57 4.13 -12.67
C LEU A 58 2.16 2.99 -13.51
N TYR A 59 2.36 1.81 -12.93
CA TYR A 59 2.84 0.65 -13.69
C TYR A 59 1.86 0.23 -14.78
N GLN A 60 0.56 0.16 -14.47
CA GLN A 60 -0.48 -0.16 -15.46
C GLN A 60 -0.50 0.85 -16.61
N LYS A 61 -0.41 2.15 -16.30
CA LYS A 61 -0.32 3.20 -17.33
C LYS A 61 0.93 3.05 -18.19
N ALA A 62 2.09 2.78 -17.59
CA ALA A 62 3.34 2.58 -18.32
C ALA A 62 3.32 1.35 -19.25
N LEU A 63 2.59 0.30 -18.89
CA LEU A 63 2.40 -0.89 -19.74
C LEU A 63 1.38 -0.69 -20.85
N SER A 64 0.54 0.35 -20.74
CA SER A 64 -0.51 0.68 -21.71
C SER A 64 -0.05 1.72 -22.74
N TYR A 65 1.20 2.19 -22.63
CA TYR A 65 1.90 3.06 -23.57
C TYR A 65 2.95 2.25 -24.34
#